data_AF-A0A6M0G7K2-F1
#
_entry.id   AF-A0A6M0G7K2-F1
#
_cell.length_a   1.000
_cell.length_b   1.000
_cell.length_c   1.000
_cell.angle_alpha   90.00
_cell.angle_beta   90.00
_cell.angle_gamma   90.00
#
_symmetry.space_group_name_H-M   'P 1'
#
loop_
_entity.id
_entity.type
_entity.pdbx_description
1 polymer ?
#
loop_
_entity_poly.entity_id
_entity_poly.type
_entity_poly.pdbx_seq_one_letter_code
_entity_poly.pdbx_strand_id
1 'polypeptide(L)'
;MVRQFYHQGTVSCLSFSPSGQQIGTGGANEKIKFWDLSGAKKAEFKKEDLHCVSFSPDGEMVAMTGADGTVRILNRSGQEQLQLSGHQKPVHSVIFSKF
;
A
#
# COMPACT_ATOMS: atom_id res chain seq x y z
N MET A 1 -18.22 14.47 -10.90
CA MET A 1 -18.48 13.04 -10.61
C MET A 1 -17.55 12.63 -9.48
N VAL A 2 -18.09 12.04 -8.40
CA VAL A 2 -17.29 11.50 -7.29
C VAL A 2 -17.26 9.98 -7.43
N ARG A 3 -16.09 9.37 -7.24
CA ARG A 3 -15.93 7.91 -7.24
C ARG A 3 -15.65 7.43 -5.82
N GLN A 4 -16.16 6.24 -5.48
CA GLN A 4 -16.01 5.61 -4.18
C GLN A 4 -15.17 4.33 -4.32
N PHE A 5 -14.27 4.10 -3.35
CA PHE A 5 -13.45 2.90 -3.25
C PHE A 5 -13.79 2.18 -1.95
N TYR A 6 -14.38 0.99 -2.05
CA TYR A 6 -15.01 0.33 -0.90
C TYR A 6 -14.03 -0.48 -0.05
N HIS A 7 -14.15 -0.25 1.26
CA HIS A 7 -13.39 -0.90 2.32
C HIS A 7 -14.32 -1.33 3.45
N GLN A 8 -13.97 -2.42 4.13
CA GLN A 8 -14.82 -3.01 5.17
C GLN A 8 -14.48 -2.49 6.57
N GLY A 9 -13.33 -1.84 6.71
CA GLY A 9 -12.81 -1.26 7.93
C GLY A 9 -12.33 0.17 7.71
N THR A 10 -11.37 0.59 8.52
CA THR A 10 -10.81 1.94 8.47
C THR A 10 -9.69 2.01 7.45
N VAL A 11 -9.82 2.88 6.46
CA VAL A 11 -8.73 3.24 5.54
C VAL A 11 -7.88 4.32 6.21
N SER A 12 -6.64 3.98 6.57
CA SER A 12 -5.71 4.91 7.22
C SER A 12 -4.64 5.47 6.29
N CYS A 13 -4.49 4.91 5.09
CA CYS A 13 -3.50 5.39 4.13
C CYS A 13 -3.94 5.21 2.67
N LEU A 14 -3.38 6.08 1.82
CA LEU A 14 -3.52 6.02 0.37
C LEU A 14 -2.26 6.54 -0.32
N SER A 15 -1.98 6.04 -1.53
CA SER A 15 -0.94 6.57 -2.41
C SER A 15 -1.39 6.47 -3.86
N PHE A 16 -1.11 7.49 -4.66
CA PHE A 16 -1.22 7.40 -6.12
C PHE A 16 0.00 6.67 -6.69
N SER A 17 -0.21 5.95 -7.79
CA SER A 17 0.90 5.51 -8.64
C SER A 17 1.56 6.73 -9.32
N PRO A 18 2.83 6.62 -9.74
CA PRO A 18 3.52 7.72 -10.43
C PRO A 18 2.80 8.15 -11.72
N SER A 19 2.21 7.19 -12.44
CA SER A 19 1.38 7.45 -13.62
C SER A 19 0.06 8.17 -13.31
N GLY A 20 -0.33 8.25 -12.03
CA GLY A 20 -1.62 8.78 -11.59
C GLY A 20 -2.81 7.90 -11.94
N GLN A 21 -2.62 6.76 -12.61
CA GLN A 21 -3.72 5.91 -13.11
C GLN A 21 -4.22 4.89 -12.10
N GLN A 22 -3.48 4.69 -11.00
CA GLN A 22 -3.84 3.77 -9.94
C GLN A 22 -3.74 4.41 -8.56
N ILE A 23 -4.53 3.86 -7.64
CA ILE A 23 -4.52 4.24 -6.23
C ILE A 23 -4.33 2.96 -5.40
N GLY A 24 -3.34 2.97 -4.52
CA GLY A 24 -3.15 1.99 -3.47
C GLY A 24 -3.79 2.51 -2.19
N THR A 25 -4.53 1.66 -1.50
CA THR A 25 -5.23 2.00 -0.25
C THR A 25 -5.09 0.88 0.75
N GLY A 26 -5.03 1.20 2.03
CA GLY A 26 -5.04 0.20 3.09
C GLY A 26 -5.24 0.80 4.46
N GLY A 27 -5.31 -0.06 5.46
CA GLY A 27 -5.52 0.33 6.84
C GLY A 27 -5.57 -0.84 7.81
N ALA A 28 -5.86 -0.52 9.06
CA ALA A 28 -5.89 -1.51 10.14
C ALA A 28 -6.96 -2.58 9.89
N ASN A 29 -6.59 -3.85 10.13
CA ASN A 29 -7.46 -5.01 9.89
C ASN A 29 -8.00 -5.14 8.45
N GLU A 30 -7.38 -4.49 7.48
CA GLU A 30 -7.81 -4.54 6.07
C GLU A 30 -6.72 -5.00 5.12
N LYS A 31 -7.17 -5.60 4.03
CA LYS A 31 -6.30 -5.94 2.91
C LYS A 31 -5.92 -4.67 2.16
N ILE A 32 -4.68 -4.61 1.67
CA ILE A 32 -4.31 -3.56 0.71
C ILE A 32 -5.09 -3.80 -0.56
N LYS A 33 -5.68 -2.74 -1.10
CA LYS A 33 -6.39 -2.77 -2.38
C LYS A 33 -5.80 -1.75 -3.33
N PHE A 34 -5.69 -2.17 -4.58
CA PHE A 34 -5.30 -1.32 -5.70
C PHE A 34 -6.48 -1.11 -6.61
N TRP A 35 -6.65 0.12 -7.05
CA TRP A 35 -7.77 0.54 -7.88
C TRP A 35 -7.26 1.26 -9.11
N ASP A 36 -8.00 1.18 -10.21
CA ASP A 36 -7.88 2.18 -11.26
C ASP A 36 -8.77 3.41 -10.96
N LEU A 37 -8.57 4.47 -11.75
CA LEU A 37 -9.38 5.67 -11.66
C LEU A 37 -10.86 5.48 -12.04
N SER A 38 -11.26 4.32 -12.57
CA SER A 38 -12.67 4.01 -12.80
C SER A 38 -13.39 3.54 -11.52
N GLY A 39 -12.63 3.18 -10.48
CA GLY A 39 -13.16 2.53 -9.27
C GLY A 39 -13.03 1.01 -9.30
N ALA A 40 -12.50 0.44 -10.38
CA ALA A 40 -12.33 -1.00 -10.48
C ALA A 40 -11.11 -1.46 -9.66
N LYS A 41 -11.34 -2.43 -8.78
CA LYS A 41 -10.26 -3.09 -8.03
C LYS A 41 -9.40 -3.91 -8.99
N LYS A 42 -8.09 -3.66 -9.01
CA LYS A 42 -7.11 -4.37 -9.84
C LYS A 42 -6.39 -5.48 -9.09
N ALA A 43 -6.10 -5.27 -7.82
CA ALA A 43 -5.41 -6.24 -6.99
C ALA A 43 -5.79 -6.07 -5.52
N GLU A 44 -5.60 -7.13 -4.74
CA GLU A 44 -5.83 -7.15 -3.31
C GLU A 44 -4.82 -8.11 -2.65
N PHE A 45 -4.12 -7.63 -1.61
CA PHE A 45 -3.11 -8.43 -0.90
C PHE A 45 -3.45 -8.52 0.59
N LYS A 46 -3.44 -9.75 1.12
CA LYS A 46 -3.71 -9.99 2.54
C LYS A 46 -2.49 -9.57 3.35
N LYS A 47 -2.68 -8.59 4.23
CA LYS A 47 -1.73 -8.18 5.26
C LYS A 47 -2.55 -7.72 6.45
N GLU A 48 -2.15 -8.14 7.64
CA GLU A 48 -2.77 -7.71 8.89
C GLU A 48 -2.04 -6.44 9.38
N ASP A 49 -2.79 -5.53 10.01
CA ASP A 49 -2.30 -4.30 10.67
C ASP A 49 -1.38 -3.41 9.86
N LEU A 50 -1.85 -3.00 8.68
CA LEU A 50 -1.16 -2.02 7.86
C LEU A 50 -1.35 -0.59 8.37
N HIS A 51 -0.27 0.19 8.33
CA HIS A 51 -0.29 1.61 8.67
C HIS A 51 -0.11 2.51 7.45
N CYS A 52 0.75 2.14 6.50
CA CYS A 52 1.05 2.98 5.34
C CYS A 52 1.37 2.16 4.08
N VAL A 53 1.15 2.78 2.91
CA VAL A 53 1.45 2.26 1.57
C VAL A 53 2.09 3.36 0.72
N SER A 54 3.12 3.04 -0.07
CA SER A 54 3.77 4.00 -0.97
C SER A 54 4.21 3.32 -2.26
N PHE A 55 3.96 3.96 -3.42
CA PHE A 55 4.47 3.48 -4.71
C PHE A 55 5.91 3.93 -4.93
N SER A 56 6.72 3.07 -5.55
CA SER A 56 8.01 3.47 -6.10
C SER A 56 7.83 4.44 -7.27
N PRO A 57 8.83 5.29 -7.59
CA PRO A 57 8.73 6.30 -8.65
C PRO A 57 8.56 5.70 -10.06
N ASP A 58 9.01 4.47 -10.27
CA ASP A 58 8.80 3.71 -11.51
C ASP A 58 7.43 3.00 -11.55
N GLY A 59 6.72 2.90 -10.42
CA GLY A 59 5.43 2.21 -10.32
C GLY A 59 5.51 0.68 -10.42
N GLU A 60 6.71 0.11 -10.34
CA GLU A 60 6.94 -1.34 -10.37
C GLU A 60 6.80 -1.98 -8.98
N MET A 61 7.03 -1.20 -7.94
CA MET A 61 7.03 -1.65 -6.55
C MET A 61 6.11 -0.84 -5.65
N VAL A 62 5.75 -1.47 -4.53
CA VAL A 62 5.00 -0.85 -3.44
C VAL A 62 5.68 -1.19 -2.13
N ALA A 63 5.87 -0.18 -1.28
CA ALA A 63 6.31 -0.34 0.09
C ALA A 63 5.10 -0.32 1.02
N MET A 64 5.12 -1.17 2.03
CA MET A 64 4.12 -1.23 3.08
C MET A 64 4.75 -1.31 4.47
N THR A 65 4.04 -0.82 5.46
CA THR A 65 4.45 -0.82 6.88
C THR A 65 3.29 -1.26 7.77
N GLY A 66 3.59 -1.80 8.95
CA GLY A 66 2.55 -2.25 9.88
C GLY A 66 3.01 -2.40 11.33
N ALA A 67 2.14 -2.99 12.14
CA ALA A 67 2.35 -3.18 13.57
C ALA A 67 3.51 -4.12 13.91
N ASP A 68 3.89 -5.02 12.99
CA ASP A 68 4.96 -6.00 13.15
C ASP A 68 6.38 -5.40 13.15
N GLY A 69 6.52 -4.08 12.98
CA GLY A 69 7.81 -3.40 12.94
C GLY A 69 8.61 -3.63 11.65
N THR A 70 8.00 -4.29 10.65
CA THR A 70 8.66 -4.54 9.36
C THR A 70 8.23 -3.55 8.30
N VAL A 71 9.13 -3.29 7.35
CA VAL A 71 8.81 -2.64 6.07
C VAL A 71 8.93 -3.70 4.99
N ARG A 72 7.93 -3.82 4.12
CA ARG A 72 7.95 -4.82 3.05
C ARG A 72 7.81 -4.16 1.70
N ILE A 73 8.58 -4.66 0.73
CA ILE A 73 8.54 -4.21 -0.66
C ILE A 73 7.96 -5.33 -1.50
N LEU A 74 6.97 -5.00 -2.32
CA LEU A 74 6.22 -5.94 -3.16
C LEU A 74 6.26 -5.49 -4.61
N ASN A 75 6.28 -6.45 -5.52
CA ASN A 75 6.04 -6.18 -6.93
C ASN A 75 4.53 -6.03 -7.22
N ARG A 76 4.17 -5.68 -8.45
CA ARG A 76 2.77 -5.53 -8.88
C ARG A 76 1.90 -6.79 -8.76
N SER A 77 2.52 -7.98 -8.74
CA SER A 77 1.81 -9.24 -8.52
C SER A 77 1.53 -9.50 -7.04
N GLY A 78 1.99 -8.63 -6.14
CA GLY A 78 1.88 -8.80 -4.69
C GLY A 78 2.88 -9.79 -4.11
N GLN A 79 3.92 -10.14 -4.85
CA GLN A 79 4.99 -10.96 -4.33
C GLN A 79 5.96 -10.07 -3.58
N GLU A 80 6.22 -10.43 -2.33
CA GLU A 80 7.25 -9.82 -1.50
C GLU A 80 8.63 -10.03 -2.13
N GLN A 81 9.31 -8.93 -2.39
CA GLN A 81 10.67 -8.90 -2.92
C GLN A 81 11.70 -8.70 -1.80
N LEU A 82 11.31 -7.97 -0.74
CA LEU A 82 12.20 -7.62 0.34
C LEU A 82 11.41 -7.37 1.64
N GLN A 83 11.96 -7.86 2.75
CA GLN A 83 11.52 -7.52 4.10
C GLN A 83 12.66 -6.83 4.84
N LEU A 84 12.44 -5.58 5.25
CA LEU A 84 13.34 -4.82 6.11
C LEU A 84 12.88 -4.97 7.56
N SER A 85 13.77 -5.47 8.38
CA SER A 85 13.53 -5.70 9.81
C SER A 85 14.54 -4.91 10.63
N GLY A 86 14.11 -4.34 11.75
CA GLY A 86 15.00 -3.58 12.64
C GLY A 86 14.26 -2.71 13.64
N HIS A 87 13.07 -2.24 13.30
CA HIS A 87 12.19 -1.59 14.27
C HIS A 87 11.57 -2.64 15.20
N GLN A 88 11.66 -2.41 16.51
CA GLN A 88 11.03 -3.25 17.54
C GLN A 88 9.60 -2.80 17.87
N LYS A 89 9.11 -1.75 17.19
CA LYS A 89 7.82 -1.10 17.39
C LYS A 89 7.16 -0.86 16.03
N PRO A 90 5.84 -0.59 15.99
CA PRO A 90 5.13 -0.30 14.75
C PRO A 90 5.81 0.76 13.89
N VAL A 91 5.82 0.53 12.58
CA VAL A 91 6.30 1.53 11.60
C VAL A 91 5.09 2.25 11.05
N HIS A 92 5.02 3.56 11.25
CA HIS A 92 3.83 4.35 10.93
C HIS A 92 3.80 4.89 9.50
N SER A 93 4.96 5.07 8.86
CA SER A 93 5.03 5.70 7.55
C SER A 93 6.21 5.17 6.74
N VAL A 94 6.04 5.16 5.42
CA VAL A 94 7.10 4.88 4.45
C VAL A 94 6.86 5.75 3.22
N ILE A 95 7.94 6.25 2.63
CA ILE A 95 7.89 6.93 1.33
C ILE A 95 9.04 6.43 0.46
N PHE A 96 8.78 6.28 -0.83
CA PHE A 96 9.86 6.29 -1.80
C PHE A 96 10.28 7.73 -2.10
N SER A 97 11.58 7.97 -2.16
CA SER A 97 12.11 9.23 -2.67
C SER A 97 11.83 9.35 -4.16
N LYS A 98 11.53 10.58 -4.61
CA LYS A 98 11.40 10.92 -6.02
C LYS A 98 12.77 11.40 -6.50
N PHE A 99 13.45 10.60 -7.31
CA PHE A 99 14.67 10.99 -8.00
C PHE A 99 14.39 11.04 -9.51
#